data_AF-E2S4D4-F1
#
_entry.id   AF-E2S4D4-F1
#
_cell.length_a   1.000
_cell.length_b   1.000
_cell.length_c   1.000
_cell.angle_alpha   90.00
_cell.angle_beta   90.00
_cell.angle_gamma   90.00
#
_symmetry.space_group_name_H-M   'P 1'
#
loop_
_entity.id
_entity.type
_entity.pdbx_description
1 polymer ?
#
loop_
_entity_poly.entity_id
_entity_poly.type
_entity_poly.pdbx_seq_one_letter_code
_entity_poly.pdbx_strand_id
1 'polypeptide(L)'
;MEVVFFFLEVVQLEALLASFDLLEQGNRIVRGDEDHGFTHVEGAQRAVDGAVANGVRNFGGVQSWDGVWLIGIGDGQLHSEWSFLKGCEFRSATNISTIKPVQNNSVAHRLTFLAFAGLSLLVGLAAGATLLGLTATPGASFAADHGPLMVFGFVGGAIGLERTVAVRTSWAWAGPVCHVAGVLGILAGLPRAVPAVCFAASFLVLGFIYATIYRRQASLAILVQAAGVIGGVAAAALWAMGPGFAAAVPLCVLYAVATIIGERMELARVTMAGTRAENHLTLLVLGLAAASVIYVLAPAVGYRTMGLVLIAIAAATARVDVAKNLVRSHGLPRYSAACMLAGYGWLALGGYLWLLHGQSTGFAYDASVHAIFLGFVMSMIFAHAPIIFTSVIRRRLPYHPVLYVPVALLHGGLALRILADCAEHTTALRTGGVVTIIAVLVFLACGIALTGKEARRAHS
;
A
#
# COMPACT_ATOMS: atom_id res chain seq x y z
N MET A 1 15.09 -25.32 9.53
CA MET A 1 16.31 -24.62 10.02
C MET A 1 17.12 -23.99 8.90
N GLU A 2 17.19 -24.58 7.70
CA GLU A 2 17.95 -24.00 6.57
C GLU A 2 17.43 -22.63 6.08
N VAL A 3 16.12 -22.39 6.11
CA VAL A 3 15.54 -21.07 5.78
C VAL A 3 16.00 -19.99 6.77
N VAL A 4 16.08 -20.32 8.07
CA VAL A 4 16.56 -19.39 9.10
C VAL A 4 18.04 -19.09 8.93
N PHE A 5 18.85 -20.08 8.51
CA PHE A 5 20.26 -19.90 8.20
C PHE A 5 20.50 -19.04 6.95
N PHE A 6 19.73 -19.26 5.88
CA PHE A 6 19.79 -18.43 4.68
C PHE A 6 19.43 -16.96 4.98
N PHE A 7 18.45 -16.72 5.87
CA PHE A 7 18.11 -15.36 6.29
C PHE A 7 19.11 -14.75 7.28
N LEU A 8 19.75 -15.55 8.15
CA LEU A 8 20.88 -15.10 8.96
C LEU A 8 22.06 -14.68 8.08
N GLU A 9 22.34 -15.40 6.99
CA GLU A 9 23.35 -15.01 5.99
C GLU A 9 22.97 -13.72 5.26
N VAL A 10 21.70 -13.53 4.88
CA VAL A 10 21.23 -12.28 4.25
C VAL A 10 21.30 -11.09 5.21
N VAL A 11 20.94 -11.28 6.48
CA VAL A 11 21.06 -10.24 7.52
C VAL A 11 22.53 -9.92 7.83
N GLN A 12 23.41 -10.93 7.82
CA GLN A 12 24.85 -10.73 7.96
C GLN A 12 25.43 -9.99 6.75
N LEU A 13 24.97 -10.28 5.52
CA LEU A 13 25.38 -9.59 4.31
C LEU A 13 25.00 -8.10 4.34
N GLU A 14 23.81 -7.76 4.86
CA GLU A 14 23.38 -6.36 5.02
C GLU A 14 24.12 -5.62 6.15
N ALA A 15 24.46 -6.31 7.25
CA ALA A 15 25.32 -5.74 8.29
C ALA A 15 26.74 -5.46 7.78
N LEU A 16 27.26 -6.32 6.89
CA LEU A 16 28.55 -6.15 6.22
C LEU A 16 28.53 -4.96 5.26
N LEU A 17 27.46 -4.79 4.47
CA LEU A 17 27.28 -3.64 3.59
C LEU A 17 27.13 -2.32 4.37
N ALA A 18 26.41 -2.32 5.49
CA ALA A 18 26.30 -1.15 6.37
C ALA A 18 27.64 -0.78 7.04
N SER A 19 28.52 -1.75 7.28
CA SER A 19 29.86 -1.51 7.82
C SER A 19 30.83 -0.91 6.80
N PHE A 20 30.66 -1.21 5.50
CA PHE A 20 31.41 -0.56 4.42
C PHE A 20 31.04 0.93 4.27
N ASP A 21 29.75 1.27 4.38
CA ASP A 21 29.28 2.68 4.37
C ASP A 21 29.83 3.50 5.55
N LEU A 22 30.04 2.86 6.71
CA LEU A 22 30.62 3.52 7.90
C LEU A 22 32.14 3.70 7.78
N LEU A 23 32.85 2.75 7.15
CA LEU A 23 34.30 2.83 6.89
C LEU A 23 34.65 3.91 5.85
N GLU A 24 33.81 4.09 4.82
CA GLU A 24 34.00 5.18 3.84
C GLU A 24 33.73 6.58 4.44
N GLN A 25 32.81 6.70 5.40
CA GLN A 25 32.60 7.94 6.15
C GLN A 25 33.74 8.24 7.14
N GLY A 26 34.39 7.21 7.68
CA GLY A 26 35.56 7.35 8.56
C GLY A 26 36.82 7.85 7.84
N ASN A 27 36.93 7.66 6.52
CA ASN A 27 38.12 8.01 5.74
C ASN A 27 38.09 9.42 5.12
N ARG A 28 37.08 10.24 5.43
CA ARG A 28 36.94 11.61 4.94
C ARG A 28 36.84 12.64 6.08
N ILE A 29 37.74 12.60 7.06
CA ILE A 29 37.99 13.77 7.92
C ILE A 29 39.50 13.86 8.25
N VAL A 30 40.04 15.08 8.04
CA VAL A 30 41.37 15.63 8.38
C VAL A 30 42.50 15.50 7.34
N ARG A 31 42.55 16.48 6.43
CA ARG A 31 43.75 17.32 6.23
C ARG A 31 43.27 18.76 6.01
N GLY A 32 43.44 19.60 7.02
CA GLY A 32 43.47 21.04 6.83
C GLY A 32 44.86 21.44 6.35
N ASP A 33 44.96 22.34 5.40
CA ASP A 33 45.23 23.77 5.65
C ASP A 33 45.25 24.52 4.30
N GLU A 34 45.31 25.84 4.39
CA GLU A 34 45.64 26.84 3.36
C GLU A 34 44.51 27.68 2.73
N ASP A 35 44.63 28.97 3.03
CA ASP A 35 43.99 30.15 2.47
C ASP A 35 43.99 30.19 0.94
N HIS A 36 42.91 30.72 0.33
CA HIS A 36 42.95 31.81 -0.65
C HIS A 36 41.56 32.15 -1.21
N GLY A 37 41.25 33.45 -1.25
CA GLY A 37 40.69 34.08 -2.45
C GLY A 37 39.16 34.12 -2.61
N PHE A 38 38.58 35.28 -2.30
CA PHE A 38 37.36 35.77 -2.92
C PHE A 38 37.41 35.61 -4.46
N THR A 39 36.40 34.97 -5.07
CA THR A 39 35.84 35.35 -6.38
C THR A 39 34.53 34.58 -6.67
N HIS A 40 33.65 35.23 -7.44
CA HIS A 40 32.42 34.70 -8.06
C HIS A 40 31.13 34.59 -7.23
N VAL A 41 30.59 35.76 -6.86
CA VAL A 41 29.13 35.99 -6.79
C VAL A 41 28.70 36.85 -7.98
N GLU A 42 28.72 36.27 -9.18
CA GLU A 42 28.12 36.88 -10.39
C GLU A 42 27.17 35.93 -11.14
N GLY A 43 27.12 34.64 -10.76
CA GLY A 43 26.26 33.64 -11.42
C GLY A 43 24.81 33.60 -10.90
N ALA A 44 24.56 34.03 -9.67
CA ALA A 44 23.24 33.90 -9.04
C ALA A 44 22.27 35.05 -9.39
N GLN A 45 22.79 36.24 -9.70
CA GLN A 45 21.95 37.40 -10.05
C GLN A 45 21.40 37.31 -11.49
N ARG A 46 22.17 36.76 -12.45
CA ARG A 46 21.75 36.67 -13.86
C ARG A 46 20.64 35.64 -14.13
N ALA A 47 20.45 34.66 -13.25
CA ALA A 47 19.39 33.65 -13.40
C ALA A 47 18.00 34.20 -13.01
N VAL A 48 17.95 35.22 -12.17
CA VAL A 48 16.69 35.85 -11.72
C VAL A 48 16.20 36.88 -12.74
N ASP A 49 17.11 37.63 -13.36
CA ASP A 49 16.76 38.66 -14.36
C ASP A 49 16.32 38.04 -15.71
N GLY A 50 16.82 36.86 -16.07
CA GLY A 50 16.46 36.16 -17.31
C GLY A 50 15.04 35.55 -17.31
N ALA A 51 14.50 35.19 -16.14
CA ALA A 51 13.16 34.61 -16.02
C ALA A 51 12.05 35.68 -16.11
N VAL A 52 12.35 36.93 -15.75
CA VAL A 52 11.39 38.05 -15.82
C VAL A 52 11.35 38.66 -17.23
N ALA A 53 12.46 38.62 -17.98
CA ALA A 53 12.51 39.17 -19.35
C ALA A 53 11.85 38.28 -20.43
N ASN A 54 11.74 36.96 -20.20
CA ASN A 54 11.15 36.01 -21.17
C ASN A 54 9.63 35.83 -21.04
N GLY A 55 8.98 36.43 -20.02
CA GLY A 55 7.52 36.40 -19.85
C GLY A 55 6.75 37.49 -20.60
N VAL A 56 7.44 38.45 -21.24
CA VAL A 56 6.82 39.69 -21.77
C VAL A 56 6.99 39.84 -23.29
N ARG A 57 7.54 38.86 -24.01
CA ARG A 57 7.63 38.90 -25.48
C ARG A 57 6.98 37.67 -26.10
N ASN A 58 6.00 37.94 -26.98
CA ASN A 58 5.25 37.03 -27.86
C ASN A 58 4.03 36.34 -27.26
N PHE A 59 2.87 37.00 -27.35
CA PHE A 59 1.83 36.62 -28.32
C PHE A 59 1.01 37.85 -28.69
N GLY A 60 1.42 38.52 -29.76
CA GLY A 60 0.56 39.39 -30.55
C GLY A 60 -0.07 38.59 -31.68
N GLY A 61 -1.37 38.81 -31.92
CA GLY A 61 -2.02 38.44 -33.18
C GLY A 61 -3.41 37.82 -33.04
N VAL A 62 -4.45 38.63 -32.80
CA VAL A 62 -5.79 38.49 -33.43
C VAL A 62 -6.43 39.87 -33.54
N GLN A 63 -6.98 40.17 -34.72
CA GLN A 63 -7.62 41.40 -35.16
C GLN A 63 -8.97 41.71 -34.48
N SER A 64 -9.22 43.02 -34.34
CA SER A 64 -10.51 43.75 -34.39
C SER A 64 -11.62 43.37 -33.40
N TRP A 65 -12.16 44.37 -32.71
CA TRP A 65 -13.55 44.87 -32.80
C TRP A 65 -13.81 45.79 -31.58
N ASP A 66 -13.93 47.08 -31.89
CA ASP A 66 -14.69 48.19 -31.27
C ASP A 66 -15.01 48.20 -29.76
N GLY A 67 -14.64 49.29 -29.07
CA GLY A 67 -15.22 49.62 -27.76
C GLY A 67 -14.44 50.61 -26.89
N VAL A 68 -14.42 51.88 -27.29
CA VAL A 68 -14.42 53.13 -26.50
C VAL A 68 -14.21 53.02 -24.97
N TRP A 69 -13.17 53.66 -24.41
CA TRP A 69 -13.25 54.90 -23.59
C TRP A 69 -11.87 55.33 -23.03
N LEU A 70 -11.65 56.64 -23.07
CA LEU A 70 -10.46 57.43 -22.76
C LEU A 70 -10.25 57.69 -21.25
N ILE A 71 -9.12 58.35 -20.96
CA ILE A 71 -8.70 59.15 -19.77
C ILE A 71 -7.66 58.40 -18.92
N GLY A 72 -6.44 58.88 -18.66
CA GLY A 72 -5.72 60.12 -18.96
C GLY A 72 -4.35 60.06 -18.27
N ILE A 73 -3.29 60.54 -18.92
CA ILE A 73 -1.93 60.61 -18.39
C ILE A 73 -1.81 61.84 -17.47
N GLY A 74 -1.19 61.67 -16.31
CA GLY A 74 -0.75 62.76 -15.43
C GLY A 74 0.68 62.53 -14.99
N ASP A 75 1.60 63.31 -15.56
CA ASP A 75 3.00 63.42 -15.15
C ASP A 75 3.12 64.11 -13.78
N GLY A 76 3.99 63.59 -12.92
CA GLY A 76 4.28 64.19 -11.63
C GLY A 76 5.61 63.70 -11.06
N GLN A 77 6.71 64.31 -11.49
CA GLN A 77 7.95 64.35 -10.71
C GLN A 77 7.70 65.11 -9.41
N LEU A 78 8.13 64.60 -8.26
CA LEU A 78 8.59 65.47 -7.17
C LEU A 78 9.68 64.81 -6.32
N HIS A 79 10.59 65.69 -5.92
CA HIS A 79 11.88 65.53 -5.32
C HIS A 79 11.89 65.08 -3.84
N SER A 80 13.05 64.54 -3.48
CA SER A 80 13.77 64.56 -2.20
C SER A 80 13.25 65.47 -1.07
N GLU A 81 13.11 64.91 0.12
CA GLU A 81 13.99 65.11 1.30
C GLU A 81 13.24 64.64 2.56
N TRP A 82 13.95 64.03 3.51
CA TRP A 82 13.91 64.30 4.95
C TRP A 82 14.66 63.19 5.70
N SER A 83 15.90 63.54 6.06
CA SER A 83 16.72 62.85 7.03
C SER A 83 16.26 63.21 8.45
N PHE A 84 15.95 62.21 9.28
CA PHE A 84 16.00 62.38 10.74
C PHE A 84 16.27 61.02 11.42
N LEU A 85 17.21 61.04 12.37
CA LEU A 85 17.63 59.99 13.33
C LEU A 85 18.72 58.99 12.89
N LYS A 86 19.96 59.45 13.09
CA LYS A 86 21.12 58.65 13.50
C LYS A 86 20.86 57.96 14.84
N GLY A 87 21.37 56.74 14.99
CA GLY A 87 21.87 56.24 16.27
C GLY A 87 21.14 55.05 16.87
N CYS A 88 21.38 53.84 16.33
CA CYS A 88 21.53 52.65 17.15
C CYS A 88 22.28 51.58 16.32
N GLU A 89 23.54 51.34 16.66
CA GLU A 89 24.27 50.15 16.23
C GLU A 89 23.49 48.92 16.68
N PHE A 90 22.96 48.13 15.74
CA PHE A 90 22.47 46.80 16.05
C PHE A 90 23.64 45.83 15.89
N ARG A 91 24.28 45.49 17.01
CA ARG A 91 25.23 44.38 17.12
C ARG A 91 24.59 43.11 16.56
N SER A 92 25.04 42.69 15.38
CA SER A 92 24.80 41.35 14.85
C SER A 92 25.67 40.34 15.60
N ALA A 93 25.23 39.89 16.76
CA ALA A 93 25.84 38.76 17.44
C ALA A 93 24.81 38.04 18.33
N THR A 94 24.08 37.09 17.75
CA THR A 94 23.61 35.90 18.46
C THR A 94 23.42 34.75 17.48
N ASN A 95 24.45 33.88 17.45
CA ASN A 95 24.36 32.43 17.31
C ASN A 95 23.05 31.88 16.70
N ILE A 96 22.97 31.88 15.37
CA ILE A 96 22.25 30.81 14.69
C ILE A 96 23.15 29.58 14.83
N SER A 97 23.00 28.89 15.96
CA SER A 97 23.25 27.46 16.03
C SER A 97 22.64 26.88 14.76
N THR A 98 23.50 26.46 13.83
CA THR A 98 23.14 25.50 12.80
C THR A 98 22.60 24.29 13.54
N ILE A 99 21.29 24.25 13.77
CA ILE A 99 20.57 23.00 13.96
C ILE A 99 20.83 22.29 12.65
N LYS A 100 21.92 21.50 12.61
CA LYS A 100 22.06 20.45 11.64
C LYS A 100 20.74 19.70 11.74
N PRO A 101 19.92 19.63 10.68
CA PRO A 101 18.86 18.65 10.69
C PRO A 101 19.60 17.33 10.88
N VAL A 102 19.44 16.71 12.06
CA VAL A 102 19.74 15.30 12.19
C VAL A 102 18.74 14.64 11.26
N GLN A 103 19.12 14.49 9.99
CA GLN A 103 18.47 13.59 9.06
C GLN A 103 18.69 12.21 9.65
N ASN A 104 17.84 11.85 10.61
CA ASN A 104 17.89 10.56 11.25
C ASN A 104 17.57 9.55 10.14
N ASN A 105 18.57 8.75 9.77
CA ASN A 105 18.55 7.73 8.70
C ASN A 105 17.64 6.54 9.04
N SER A 106 16.45 6.80 9.57
CA SER A 106 15.57 5.80 10.14
C SER A 106 14.57 5.27 9.10
N VAL A 107 15.09 4.74 7.98
CA VAL A 107 14.31 3.88 7.08
C VAL A 107 14.46 2.40 7.49
N ALA A 108 15.55 2.06 8.20
CA ALA A 108 15.87 0.70 8.62
C ALA A 108 14.74 0.00 9.39
N HIS A 109 14.16 0.63 10.41
CA HIS A 109 13.07 0.03 11.17
C HIS A 109 11.83 -0.26 10.30
N ARG A 110 11.53 0.60 9.32
CA ARG A 110 10.41 0.39 8.37
C ARG A 110 10.64 -0.84 7.52
N LEU A 111 11.88 -1.03 7.07
CA LEU A 111 12.29 -2.19 6.30
C LEU A 111 12.18 -3.47 7.13
N THR A 112 12.53 -3.43 8.42
CA THR A 112 12.37 -4.59 9.31
C THR A 112 10.90 -5.03 9.41
N PHE A 113 9.97 -4.11 9.65
CA PHE A 113 8.55 -4.46 9.70
C PHE A 113 8.02 -4.95 8.36
N LEU A 114 8.45 -4.34 7.25
CA LEU A 114 8.07 -4.78 5.92
C LEU A 114 8.64 -6.18 5.59
N ALA A 115 9.86 -6.48 6.05
CA ALA A 115 10.48 -7.78 5.89
C ALA A 115 9.67 -8.89 6.59
N PHE A 116 9.07 -8.61 7.75
CA PHE A 116 8.16 -9.57 8.39
C PHE A 116 6.85 -9.78 7.64
N ALA A 117 6.28 -8.75 7.01
CA ALA A 117 5.15 -8.93 6.09
C ALA A 117 5.55 -9.78 4.88
N GLY A 118 6.74 -9.55 4.31
CA GLY A 118 7.32 -10.36 3.24
C GLY A 118 7.62 -11.81 3.65
N LEU A 119 8.15 -12.02 4.86
CA LEU A 119 8.37 -13.34 5.43
C LEU A 119 7.04 -14.09 5.57
N SER A 120 6.00 -13.42 6.09
CA SER A 120 4.67 -14.01 6.19
C SER A 120 4.09 -14.39 4.84
N LEU A 121 4.34 -13.58 3.80
CA LEU A 121 3.95 -13.92 2.43
C LEU A 121 4.66 -15.19 1.96
N LEU A 122 5.99 -15.26 2.12
CA LEU A 122 6.78 -16.41 1.65
C LEU A 122 6.39 -17.70 2.38
N VAL A 123 6.26 -17.66 3.70
CA VAL A 123 5.82 -18.83 4.49
C VAL A 123 4.37 -19.18 4.17
N GLY A 124 3.50 -18.19 3.97
CA GLY A 124 2.11 -18.40 3.52
C GLY A 124 2.02 -19.08 2.17
N LEU A 125 2.84 -18.68 1.18
CA LEU A 125 2.93 -19.35 -0.13
C LEU A 125 3.44 -20.79 -0.01
N ALA A 126 4.46 -21.03 0.82
CA ALA A 126 4.96 -22.37 1.09
C ALA A 126 3.89 -23.26 1.76
N ALA A 127 3.15 -22.72 2.73
CA ALA A 127 2.00 -23.40 3.34
C ALA A 127 0.91 -23.72 2.30
N GLY A 128 0.66 -22.81 1.35
CA GLY A 128 -0.25 -23.03 0.23
C GLY A 128 0.23 -24.13 -0.72
N ALA A 129 1.54 -24.21 -0.99
CA ALA A 129 2.14 -25.31 -1.77
C ALA A 129 1.94 -26.67 -1.07
N THR A 130 2.04 -26.70 0.26
CA THR A 130 1.72 -27.90 1.05
C THR A 130 0.25 -28.28 0.94
N LEU A 131 -0.68 -27.31 0.96
CA LEU A 131 -2.12 -27.56 0.72
C LEU A 131 -2.40 -28.14 -0.68
N LEU A 132 -1.57 -27.82 -1.67
CA LEU A 132 -1.65 -28.41 -3.02
C LEU A 132 -1.07 -29.84 -3.08
N GLY A 133 -0.44 -30.32 -2.02
CA GLY A 133 0.21 -31.63 -1.96
C GLY A 133 1.60 -31.67 -2.60
N LEU A 134 2.27 -30.53 -2.74
CA LEU A 134 3.60 -30.45 -3.37
C LEU A 134 4.74 -30.77 -2.39
N THR A 135 4.55 -30.47 -1.11
CA THR A 135 5.56 -30.64 -0.07
C THR A 135 4.95 -31.33 1.14
N ALA A 136 4.93 -32.66 1.14
CA ALA A 136 4.52 -33.45 2.30
C ALA A 136 5.75 -33.74 3.17
N THR A 137 6.13 -32.82 4.06
CA THR A 137 7.03 -33.15 5.17
C THR A 137 6.19 -33.50 6.40
N PRO A 138 6.16 -34.77 6.83
CA PRO A 138 5.44 -35.17 8.04
C PRO A 138 6.11 -34.53 9.27
N GLY A 139 5.35 -33.78 10.07
CA GLY A 139 5.76 -33.33 11.41
C GLY A 139 5.76 -31.82 11.68
N ALA A 140 5.79 -30.96 10.66
CA ALA A 140 5.81 -29.49 10.83
C ALA A 140 5.12 -28.75 9.68
N SER A 141 3.96 -29.25 9.24
CA SER A 141 3.22 -28.64 8.14
C SER A 141 2.51 -27.36 8.60
N PHE A 142 3.00 -26.20 8.13
CA PHE A 142 2.32 -24.90 8.27
C PHE A 142 1.06 -24.76 7.40
N ALA A 143 0.56 -25.84 6.78
CA ALA A 143 -0.56 -25.78 5.85
C ALA A 143 -1.82 -25.14 6.46
N ALA A 144 -2.10 -25.42 7.73
CA ALA A 144 -3.23 -24.81 8.45
C ALA A 144 -3.07 -23.29 8.67
N ASP A 145 -1.83 -22.80 8.63
CA ASP A 145 -1.47 -21.40 8.86
C ASP A 145 -1.41 -20.58 7.56
N HIS A 146 -1.64 -21.20 6.39
CA HIS A 146 -1.68 -20.51 5.10
C HIS A 146 -2.59 -19.26 5.14
N GLY A 147 -3.86 -19.43 5.52
CA GLY A 147 -4.82 -18.33 5.56
C GLY A 147 -4.42 -17.19 6.51
N PRO A 148 -4.14 -17.46 7.81
CA PRO A 148 -3.67 -16.44 8.75
C PRO A 148 -2.41 -15.71 8.29
N LEU A 149 -1.41 -16.43 7.77
CA LEU A 149 -0.17 -15.84 7.28
C LEU A 149 -0.39 -14.94 6.05
N MET A 150 -1.29 -15.32 5.14
CA MET A 150 -1.59 -14.49 3.97
C MET A 150 -2.41 -13.25 4.34
N VAL A 151 -3.44 -13.39 5.18
CA VAL A 151 -4.36 -12.28 5.47
C VAL A 151 -3.87 -11.40 6.63
N PHE A 152 -3.62 -11.98 7.81
CA PHE A 152 -3.21 -11.20 8.97
C PHE A 152 -1.73 -10.82 8.87
N GLY A 153 -0.89 -11.79 8.49
CA GLY A 153 0.54 -11.60 8.40
C GLY A 153 0.98 -10.74 7.21
N PHE A 154 0.61 -11.09 5.99
CA PHE A 154 1.05 -10.32 4.83
C PHE A 154 0.20 -9.06 4.59
N VAL A 155 -1.10 -9.23 4.28
CA VAL A 155 -1.97 -8.09 3.92
C VAL A 155 -2.12 -7.12 5.10
N GLY A 156 -2.41 -7.64 6.30
CA GLY A 156 -2.54 -6.84 7.51
C GLY A 156 -1.28 -6.07 7.87
N GLY A 157 -0.11 -6.69 7.72
CA GLY A 157 1.19 -6.06 7.99
C GLY A 157 1.51 -4.93 7.01
N ALA A 158 1.29 -5.16 5.71
CA ALA A 158 1.53 -4.16 4.68
C ALA A 158 0.66 -2.91 4.87
N ILE A 159 -0.65 -3.10 5.04
CA ILE A 159 -1.61 -2.01 5.26
C ILE A 159 -1.31 -1.29 6.59
N GLY A 160 -1.12 -2.04 7.66
CA GLY A 160 -0.84 -1.49 8.99
C GLY A 160 0.41 -0.60 8.99
N LEU A 161 1.51 -1.09 8.39
CA LEU A 161 2.76 -0.35 8.31
C LEU A 161 2.63 0.93 7.49
N GLU A 162 1.94 0.89 6.35
CA GLU A 162 1.68 2.07 5.53
C GLU A 162 0.96 3.15 6.35
N ARG A 163 -0.11 2.76 7.06
CA ARG A 163 -0.91 3.70 7.86
C ARG A 163 -0.18 4.22 9.09
N THR A 164 0.66 3.40 9.71
CA THR A 164 1.58 3.84 10.78
C THR A 164 2.55 4.91 10.28
N VAL A 165 3.12 4.73 9.09
CA VAL A 165 4.04 5.72 8.50
C VAL A 165 3.29 7.01 8.12
N ALA A 166 2.05 6.90 7.64
CA ALA A 166 1.23 8.03 7.21
C ALA A 166 0.80 8.96 8.36
N VAL A 167 0.44 8.40 9.53
CA VAL A 167 -0.08 9.22 10.65
C VAL A 167 1.00 10.04 11.39
N ARG A 168 2.27 9.63 11.25
CA ARG A 168 3.47 10.31 11.81
C ARG A 168 3.43 10.49 13.34
N THR A 169 2.98 9.48 14.07
CA THR A 169 2.98 9.45 15.55
C THR A 169 3.77 8.25 16.07
N SER A 170 4.39 8.38 17.25
CA SER A 170 5.23 7.31 17.83
C SER A 170 4.42 6.12 18.34
N TRP A 171 3.25 6.34 18.95
CA TRP A 171 2.42 5.25 19.48
C TRP A 171 1.87 4.33 18.38
N ALA A 172 1.75 4.81 17.13
CA ALA A 172 1.25 4.02 16.00
C ALA A 172 2.16 2.83 15.64
N TRP A 173 3.42 2.84 16.12
CA TRP A 173 4.36 1.73 15.96
C TRP A 173 4.02 0.49 16.80
N ALA A 174 3.14 0.63 17.80
CA ALA A 174 2.61 -0.52 18.53
C ALA A 174 1.91 -1.52 17.59
N GLY A 175 1.28 -1.04 16.52
CA GLY A 175 0.57 -1.86 15.54
C GLY A 175 1.51 -2.83 14.80
N PRO A 176 2.56 -2.33 14.11
CA PRO A 176 3.60 -3.17 13.51
C PRO A 176 4.33 -4.09 14.50
N VAL A 177 4.55 -3.66 15.76
CA VAL A 177 5.16 -4.54 16.79
C VAL A 177 4.25 -5.71 17.13
N CYS A 178 2.97 -5.46 17.40
CA CYS A 178 1.98 -6.51 17.65
C CYS A 178 1.82 -7.43 16.43
N HIS A 179 1.90 -6.88 15.22
CA HIS A 179 1.86 -7.66 13.98
C HIS A 179 3.03 -8.65 13.88
N VAL A 180 4.26 -8.17 14.08
CA VAL A 180 5.47 -9.02 14.07
C VAL A 180 5.39 -10.10 15.14
N ALA A 181 4.92 -9.74 16.34
CA ALA A 181 4.71 -10.73 17.41
C ALA A 181 3.70 -11.82 17.00
N GLY A 182 2.64 -11.47 16.26
CA GLY A 182 1.68 -12.42 15.71
C GLY A 182 2.30 -13.36 14.67
N VAL A 183 3.09 -12.83 13.74
CA VAL A 183 3.80 -13.64 12.74
C VAL A 183 4.78 -14.59 13.43
N LEU A 184 5.63 -14.08 14.33
CA LEU A 184 6.57 -14.89 15.08
C LEU A 184 5.88 -15.95 15.94
N GLY A 185 4.72 -15.64 16.52
CA GLY A 185 3.93 -16.60 17.29
C GLY A 185 3.45 -17.79 16.46
N ILE A 186 3.02 -17.57 15.21
CA ILE A 186 2.70 -18.65 14.27
C ILE A 186 3.97 -19.47 13.97
N LEU A 187 5.07 -18.80 13.61
CA LEU A 187 6.32 -19.48 13.21
C LEU A 187 6.95 -20.28 14.35
N ALA A 188 6.77 -19.84 15.60
CA ALA A 188 7.21 -20.54 16.79
C ALA A 188 6.28 -21.70 17.21
N GLY A 189 5.16 -21.91 16.50
CA GLY A 189 4.20 -22.97 16.82
C GLY A 189 3.43 -22.72 18.12
N LEU A 190 3.25 -21.46 18.52
CA LEU A 190 2.50 -21.12 19.73
C LEU A 190 1.01 -21.48 19.58
N PRO A 191 0.28 -21.69 20.70
CA PRO A 191 -1.16 -21.92 20.66
C PRO A 191 -1.86 -20.79 19.91
N ARG A 192 -2.75 -21.14 18.98
CA ARG A 192 -3.46 -20.23 18.06
C ARG A 192 -3.96 -18.92 18.67
N ALA A 193 -4.44 -18.97 19.92
CA ALA A 193 -4.94 -17.79 20.63
C ALA A 193 -3.87 -16.69 20.80
N VAL A 194 -2.60 -17.05 20.99
CA VAL A 194 -1.50 -16.11 21.21
C VAL A 194 -1.27 -15.21 19.98
N PRO A 195 -0.95 -15.73 18.78
CA PRO A 195 -0.82 -14.88 17.61
C PRO A 195 -2.13 -14.18 17.24
N ALA A 196 -3.28 -14.79 17.49
CA ALA A 196 -4.57 -14.16 17.23
C ALA A 196 -4.79 -12.88 18.06
N VAL A 197 -4.45 -12.89 19.36
CA VAL A 197 -4.50 -11.69 20.22
C VAL A 197 -3.53 -10.62 19.72
N CYS A 198 -2.33 -11.02 19.30
CA CYS A 198 -1.35 -10.09 18.72
C CYS A 198 -1.88 -9.42 17.43
N PHE A 199 -2.50 -10.17 16.52
CA PHE A 199 -3.11 -9.60 15.32
C PHE A 199 -4.32 -8.73 15.64
N ALA A 200 -5.19 -9.14 16.58
CA ALA A 200 -6.31 -8.31 17.04
C ALA A 200 -5.82 -6.97 17.61
N ALA A 201 -4.79 -6.99 18.45
CA ALA A 201 -4.16 -5.78 18.97
C ALA A 201 -3.59 -4.89 17.85
N SER A 202 -2.95 -5.48 16.85
CA SER A 202 -2.46 -4.75 15.68
C SER A 202 -3.60 -4.05 14.90
N PHE A 203 -4.71 -4.75 14.65
CA PHE A 203 -5.88 -4.16 14.00
C PHE A 203 -6.55 -3.08 14.87
N LEU A 204 -6.58 -3.24 16.20
CA LEU A 204 -7.08 -2.19 17.11
C LEU A 204 -6.22 -0.93 17.04
N VAL A 205 -4.89 -1.07 16.99
CA VAL A 205 -3.98 0.07 16.78
C VAL A 205 -4.28 0.75 15.43
N LEU A 206 -4.51 -0.03 14.37
CA LEU A 206 -4.94 0.51 13.07
C LEU A 206 -6.26 1.30 13.18
N GLY A 207 -7.22 0.82 13.98
CA GLY A 207 -8.45 1.55 14.30
C GLY A 207 -8.19 2.90 14.96
N PHE A 208 -7.30 2.94 15.96
CA PHE A 208 -6.89 4.22 16.59
C PHE A 208 -6.19 5.15 15.60
N ILE A 209 -5.43 4.60 14.65
CA ILE A 209 -4.80 5.39 13.58
C ILE A 209 -5.88 6.04 12.72
N TYR A 210 -6.88 5.28 12.28
CA TYR A 210 -8.00 5.83 11.52
C TYR A 210 -8.81 6.85 12.31
N ALA A 211 -9.06 6.63 13.60
CA ALA A 211 -9.71 7.62 14.46
C ALA A 211 -8.91 8.93 14.54
N THR A 212 -7.57 8.83 14.61
CA THR A 212 -6.68 10.00 14.62
C THR A 212 -6.71 10.75 13.29
N ILE A 213 -6.68 10.04 12.17
CA ILE A 213 -6.78 10.64 10.82
C ILE A 213 -8.15 11.28 10.65
N TYR A 214 -9.23 10.61 11.07
CA TYR A 214 -10.61 11.13 11.00
C TYR A 214 -10.77 12.44 11.79
N ARG A 215 -10.18 12.53 12.98
CA ARG A 215 -10.18 13.77 13.78
C ARG A 215 -9.43 14.92 13.12
N ARG A 216 -8.42 14.63 12.28
CA ARG A 216 -7.68 15.65 11.52
C ARG A 216 -8.45 16.07 10.26
N GLN A 217 -9.05 15.10 9.57
CA GLN A 217 -9.83 15.33 8.36
C GLN A 217 -10.92 14.27 8.22
N ALA A 218 -12.14 14.63 8.59
CA ALA A 218 -13.28 13.72 8.50
C ALA A 218 -13.56 13.37 7.04
N SER A 219 -13.72 12.08 6.75
CA SER A 219 -14.16 11.62 5.44
C SER A 219 -14.80 10.24 5.48
N LEU A 220 -15.72 10.00 4.54
CA LEU A 220 -16.42 8.73 4.42
C LEU A 220 -15.46 7.58 4.07
N ALA A 221 -14.41 7.84 3.29
CA ALA A 221 -13.34 6.89 3.00
C ALA A 221 -12.74 6.28 4.28
N ILE A 222 -12.45 7.10 5.29
CA ILE A 222 -11.88 6.63 6.56
C ILE A 222 -12.91 5.80 7.35
N LEU A 223 -14.19 6.18 7.32
CA LEU A 223 -15.25 5.37 7.95
C LEU A 223 -15.38 3.99 7.30
N VAL A 224 -15.28 3.95 5.97
CA VAL A 224 -15.26 2.71 5.19
C VAL A 224 -14.05 1.84 5.59
N GLN A 225 -12.86 2.41 5.73
CA GLN A 225 -11.68 1.68 6.22
C GLN A 225 -11.84 1.21 7.68
N ALA A 226 -12.49 2.02 8.53
CA ALA A 226 -12.76 1.67 9.92
C ALA A 226 -13.71 0.46 10.05
N ALA A 227 -14.69 0.31 9.14
CA ALA A 227 -15.49 -0.90 9.06
C ALA A 227 -14.63 -2.15 8.76
N GLY A 228 -13.57 -1.97 7.97
CA GLY A 228 -12.57 -3.01 7.76
C GLY A 228 -11.87 -3.43 9.06
N VAL A 229 -11.47 -2.48 9.90
CA VAL A 229 -10.85 -2.78 11.21
C VAL A 229 -11.75 -3.66 12.08
N ILE A 230 -13.05 -3.39 12.11
CA ILE A 230 -14.02 -4.23 12.83
C ILE A 230 -13.95 -5.67 12.31
N GLY A 231 -13.95 -5.85 10.98
CA GLY A 231 -13.75 -7.15 10.34
C GLY A 231 -12.43 -7.83 10.74
N GLY A 232 -11.32 -7.09 10.78
CA GLY A 232 -10.00 -7.63 11.12
C GLY A 232 -9.90 -8.11 12.58
N VAL A 233 -10.39 -7.29 13.52
CA VAL A 233 -10.44 -7.66 14.95
C VAL A 233 -11.38 -8.83 15.17
N ALA A 234 -12.58 -8.80 14.59
CA ALA A 234 -13.55 -9.88 14.73
C ALA A 234 -13.05 -11.18 14.08
N ALA A 235 -12.37 -11.11 12.94
CA ALA A 235 -11.75 -12.26 12.29
C ALA A 235 -10.66 -12.88 13.17
N ALA A 236 -9.79 -12.06 13.76
CA ALA A 236 -8.74 -12.55 14.66
C ALA A 236 -9.35 -13.21 15.91
N ALA A 237 -10.36 -12.60 16.52
CA ALA A 237 -11.08 -13.18 17.67
C ALA A 237 -11.78 -14.50 17.30
N LEU A 238 -12.47 -14.55 16.15
CA LEU A 238 -13.14 -15.75 15.67
C LEU A 238 -12.13 -16.85 15.30
N TRP A 239 -10.96 -16.50 14.79
CA TRP A 239 -9.89 -17.46 14.55
C TRP A 239 -9.32 -18.02 15.86
N ALA A 240 -9.17 -17.18 16.90
CA ALA A 240 -8.69 -17.60 18.22
C ALA A 240 -9.58 -18.66 18.88
N MET A 241 -10.91 -18.47 18.78
CA MET A 241 -11.91 -19.28 19.49
C MET A 241 -12.63 -20.31 18.61
N GLY A 242 -12.58 -20.14 17.29
CA GLY A 242 -13.36 -20.92 16.33
C GLY A 242 -12.68 -22.21 15.87
N PRO A 243 -13.40 -23.03 15.07
CA PRO A 243 -12.93 -24.35 14.63
C PRO A 243 -11.69 -24.28 13.74
N GLY A 244 -11.52 -23.18 12.99
CA GLY A 244 -10.37 -22.97 12.12
C GLY A 244 -10.49 -21.64 11.35
N PHE A 245 -9.51 -21.36 10.51
CA PHE A 245 -9.45 -20.09 9.79
C PHE A 245 -10.58 -19.90 8.78
N ALA A 246 -11.15 -20.98 8.24
CA ALA A 246 -12.30 -20.91 7.31
C ALA A 246 -13.49 -20.15 7.91
N ALA A 247 -13.73 -20.23 9.23
CA ALA A 247 -14.78 -19.48 9.90
C ALA A 247 -14.46 -17.98 10.01
N ALA A 248 -13.18 -17.60 10.04
CA ALA A 248 -12.77 -16.20 10.09
C ALA A 248 -12.79 -15.52 8.70
N VAL A 249 -12.77 -16.31 7.62
CA VAL A 249 -12.66 -15.81 6.23
C VAL A 249 -13.70 -14.73 5.88
N PRO A 250 -15.01 -14.87 6.18
CA PRO A 250 -15.96 -13.82 5.85
C PRO A 250 -15.66 -12.46 6.50
N LEU A 251 -15.16 -12.48 7.74
CA LEU A 251 -14.74 -11.27 8.46
C LEU A 251 -13.41 -10.72 7.91
N CYS A 252 -12.49 -11.61 7.46
CA CYS A 252 -11.30 -11.22 6.71
C CYS A 252 -11.64 -10.54 5.37
N VAL A 253 -12.70 -11.00 4.69
CA VAL A 253 -13.18 -10.38 3.45
C VAL A 253 -13.75 -8.99 3.73
N LEU A 254 -14.53 -8.82 4.82
CA LEU A 254 -14.94 -7.49 5.26
C LEU A 254 -13.72 -6.58 5.48
N TYR A 255 -12.70 -7.06 6.20
CA TYR A 255 -11.46 -6.32 6.42
C TYR A 255 -10.80 -5.88 5.11
N ALA A 256 -10.52 -6.82 4.22
CA ALA A 256 -9.77 -6.54 3.00
C ALA A 256 -10.57 -5.66 2.03
N VAL A 257 -11.84 -5.99 1.78
CA VAL A 257 -12.69 -5.24 0.84
C VAL A 257 -12.97 -3.83 1.36
N ALA A 258 -13.37 -3.68 2.62
CA ALA A 258 -13.66 -2.35 3.17
C ALA A 258 -12.39 -1.48 3.21
N THR A 259 -11.24 -2.04 3.57
CA THR A 259 -9.99 -1.28 3.54
C THR A 259 -9.65 -0.86 2.13
N ILE A 260 -9.55 -1.79 1.17
CA ILE A 260 -9.18 -1.48 -0.22
C ILE A 260 -10.14 -0.46 -0.83
N ILE A 261 -11.45 -0.65 -0.70
CA ILE A 261 -12.44 0.29 -1.26
C ILE A 261 -12.30 1.67 -0.59
N GLY A 262 -12.12 1.73 0.72
CA GLY A 262 -11.90 2.99 1.41
C GLY A 262 -10.62 3.70 0.96
N GLU A 263 -9.52 2.98 0.75
CA GLU A 263 -8.28 3.54 0.19
C GLU A 263 -8.48 4.08 -1.23
N ARG A 264 -9.23 3.37 -2.05
CA ARG A 264 -9.59 3.83 -3.40
C ARG A 264 -10.43 5.10 -3.35
N MET A 265 -11.40 5.18 -2.44
CA MET A 265 -12.19 6.39 -2.21
C MET A 265 -11.31 7.56 -1.73
N GLU A 266 -10.31 7.29 -0.89
CA GLU A 266 -9.35 8.31 -0.43
C GLU A 266 -8.47 8.83 -1.58
N LEU A 267 -8.01 7.97 -2.48
CA LEU A 267 -7.23 8.36 -3.66
C LEU A 267 -8.08 9.10 -4.71
N ALA A 268 -9.35 8.71 -4.85
CA ALA A 268 -10.31 9.35 -5.75
C ALA A 268 -11.01 10.55 -5.10
N ARG A 269 -10.56 11.03 -3.94
CA ARG A 269 -11.21 12.10 -3.17
C ARG A 269 -11.49 13.35 -4.01
N VAL A 270 -10.57 13.75 -4.88
CA VAL A 270 -10.73 14.95 -5.72
C VAL A 270 -11.93 14.84 -6.66
N THR A 271 -12.23 13.64 -7.16
CA THR A 271 -13.34 13.41 -8.10
C THR A 271 -14.61 12.91 -7.42
N MET A 272 -14.51 12.30 -6.23
CA MET A 272 -15.63 11.63 -5.57
C MET A 272 -16.19 12.35 -4.34
N ALA A 273 -15.44 13.23 -3.69
CA ALA A 273 -15.88 13.85 -2.44
C ALA A 273 -17.21 14.60 -2.61
N GLY A 274 -18.18 14.32 -1.74
CA GLY A 274 -19.51 14.95 -1.73
C GLY A 274 -20.46 14.43 -2.81
N THR A 275 -20.06 13.40 -3.58
CA THR A 275 -20.91 12.85 -4.65
C THR A 275 -21.86 11.78 -4.12
N ARG A 276 -22.97 11.54 -4.85
CA ARG A 276 -23.86 10.39 -4.57
C ARG A 276 -23.14 9.05 -4.66
N ALA A 277 -22.09 8.96 -5.48
CA ALA A 277 -21.28 7.75 -5.64
C ALA A 277 -20.49 7.43 -4.36
N GLU A 278 -19.92 8.44 -3.68
CA GLU A 278 -19.23 8.27 -2.39
C GLU A 278 -20.20 7.71 -1.34
N ASN A 279 -21.37 8.35 -1.17
CA ASN A 279 -22.39 7.90 -0.23
C ASN A 279 -22.87 6.47 -0.54
N HIS A 280 -23.11 6.16 -1.82
CA HIS A 280 -23.60 4.85 -2.22
C HIS A 280 -22.57 3.73 -1.92
N LEU A 281 -21.29 3.96 -2.23
CA LEU A 281 -20.23 3.00 -1.89
C LEU A 281 -20.07 2.84 -0.38
N THR A 282 -20.12 3.93 0.38
CA THR A 282 -20.11 3.86 1.85
C THR A 282 -21.27 3.01 2.36
N LEU A 283 -22.49 3.24 1.87
CA LEU A 283 -23.66 2.44 2.25
C LEU A 283 -23.50 0.97 1.89
N LEU A 284 -22.93 0.64 0.74
CA LEU A 284 -22.67 -0.75 0.36
C LEU A 284 -21.65 -1.43 1.28
N VAL A 285 -20.57 -0.75 1.66
CA VAL A 285 -19.57 -1.32 2.59
C VAL A 285 -20.13 -1.42 4.01
N LEU A 286 -20.92 -0.46 4.48
CA LEU A 286 -21.63 -0.58 5.75
C LEU A 286 -22.67 -1.72 5.70
N GLY A 287 -23.31 -1.92 4.54
CA GLY A 287 -24.16 -3.08 4.27
C GLY A 287 -23.38 -4.39 4.33
N LEU A 288 -22.14 -4.43 3.86
CA LEU A 288 -21.25 -5.59 4.00
C LEU A 288 -20.91 -5.86 5.47
N ALA A 289 -20.66 -4.81 6.25
CA ALA A 289 -20.45 -4.92 7.68
C ALA A 289 -21.70 -5.47 8.40
N ALA A 290 -22.89 -4.98 8.05
CA ALA A 290 -24.15 -5.52 8.58
C ALA A 290 -24.37 -6.98 8.15
N ALA A 291 -24.09 -7.34 6.89
CA ALA A 291 -24.17 -8.72 6.40
C ALA A 291 -23.17 -9.65 7.14
N SER A 292 -22.03 -9.13 7.58
CA SER A 292 -21.07 -9.88 8.39
C SER A 292 -21.59 -10.18 9.80
N VAL A 293 -22.42 -9.29 10.38
CA VAL A 293 -23.11 -9.56 11.65
C VAL A 293 -24.15 -10.67 11.44
N ILE A 294 -24.90 -10.61 10.33
CA ILE A 294 -25.82 -11.71 9.95
C ILE A 294 -25.04 -13.02 9.80
N TYR A 295 -23.84 -13.01 9.22
CA TYR A 295 -23.00 -14.19 9.15
C TYR A 295 -22.65 -14.77 10.52
N VAL A 296 -22.24 -13.94 11.48
CA VAL A 296 -21.90 -14.42 12.83
C VAL A 296 -23.12 -15.04 13.53
N LEU A 297 -24.32 -14.48 13.32
CA LEU A 297 -25.56 -14.96 13.96
C LEU A 297 -26.20 -16.14 13.22
N ALA A 298 -26.13 -16.14 11.89
CA ALA A 298 -26.77 -17.11 11.00
C ALA A 298 -25.90 -17.34 9.74
N PRO A 299 -24.85 -18.18 9.84
CA PRO A 299 -23.86 -18.36 8.78
C PRO A 299 -24.45 -18.66 7.40
N ALA A 300 -25.46 -19.54 7.34
CA ALA A 300 -26.11 -19.94 6.09
C ALA A 300 -26.71 -18.76 5.30
N VAL A 301 -27.32 -17.80 5.99
CA VAL A 301 -27.88 -16.59 5.39
C VAL A 301 -26.78 -15.57 5.14
N GLY A 302 -25.87 -15.39 6.09
CA GLY A 302 -24.80 -14.41 6.00
C GLY A 302 -23.88 -14.60 4.81
N TYR A 303 -23.46 -15.82 4.49
CA TYR A 303 -22.64 -16.08 3.29
C TYR A 303 -23.29 -15.56 2.02
N ARG A 304 -24.57 -15.87 1.81
CA ARG A 304 -25.32 -15.46 0.61
C ARG A 304 -25.52 -13.96 0.57
N THR A 305 -25.89 -13.36 1.70
CA THR A 305 -26.08 -11.90 1.81
C THR A 305 -24.76 -11.15 1.58
N MET A 306 -23.66 -11.60 2.17
CA MET A 306 -22.34 -11.03 1.91
C MET A 306 -21.96 -11.19 0.44
N GLY A 307 -22.19 -12.37 -0.16
CA GLY A 307 -21.95 -12.60 -1.60
C GLY A 307 -22.67 -11.62 -2.51
N LEU A 308 -23.96 -11.37 -2.25
CA LEU A 308 -24.75 -10.37 -2.98
C LEU A 308 -24.18 -8.96 -2.83
N VAL A 309 -23.81 -8.56 -1.61
CA VAL A 309 -23.22 -7.25 -1.35
C VAL A 309 -21.85 -7.10 -2.01
N LEU A 310 -21.03 -8.15 -2.05
CA LEU A 310 -19.73 -8.14 -2.74
C LEU A 310 -19.90 -7.90 -4.25
N ILE A 311 -20.88 -8.54 -4.89
CA ILE A 311 -21.22 -8.29 -6.30
C ILE A 311 -21.65 -6.84 -6.50
N ALA A 312 -22.50 -6.31 -5.60
CA ALA A 312 -22.95 -4.94 -5.65
C ALA A 312 -21.79 -3.94 -5.50
N ILE A 313 -20.87 -4.17 -4.55
CA ILE A 313 -19.66 -3.36 -4.37
C ILE A 313 -18.77 -3.42 -5.62
N ALA A 314 -18.52 -4.61 -6.17
CA ALA A 314 -17.70 -4.77 -7.36
C ALA A 314 -18.29 -3.99 -8.56
N ALA A 315 -19.60 -4.14 -8.79
CA ALA A 315 -20.30 -3.46 -9.88
C ALA A 315 -20.37 -1.94 -9.66
N ALA A 316 -20.64 -1.47 -8.44
CA ALA A 316 -20.65 -0.05 -8.11
C ALA A 316 -19.26 0.57 -8.30
N THR A 317 -18.22 -0.07 -7.78
CA THR A 317 -16.83 0.42 -7.87
C THR A 317 -16.36 0.46 -9.31
N ALA A 318 -16.57 -0.60 -10.09
CA ALA A 318 -16.19 -0.62 -11.51
C ALA A 318 -16.88 0.49 -12.34
N ARG A 319 -18.08 0.93 -11.95
CA ARG A 319 -18.80 2.03 -12.61
C ARG A 319 -18.26 3.41 -12.24
N VAL A 320 -17.78 3.61 -11.01
CA VAL A 320 -17.39 4.95 -10.53
C VAL A 320 -15.88 5.17 -10.52
N ASP A 321 -15.08 4.10 -10.43
CA ASP A 321 -13.62 4.20 -10.44
C ASP A 321 -13.11 4.69 -11.81
N VAL A 322 -12.09 5.54 -11.77
CA VAL A 322 -11.41 6.10 -12.95
C VAL A 322 -10.66 5.02 -13.74
N ALA A 323 -10.43 3.83 -13.16
CA ALA A 323 -9.81 2.67 -13.81
C ALA A 323 -10.39 2.36 -15.20
N LYS A 324 -11.72 2.45 -15.38
CA LYS A 324 -12.39 2.22 -16.67
C LYS A 324 -11.95 3.19 -17.78
N ASN A 325 -11.48 4.38 -17.40
CA ASN A 325 -10.96 5.39 -18.32
C ASN A 325 -9.44 5.22 -18.47
N LEU A 326 -8.73 5.01 -17.36
CA LEU A 326 -7.26 4.85 -17.35
C LEU A 326 -6.78 3.59 -18.08
N VAL A 327 -7.60 2.55 -18.24
CA VAL A 327 -7.22 1.36 -19.02
C VAL A 327 -6.90 1.70 -20.49
N ARG A 328 -7.43 2.82 -21.00
CA ARG A 328 -7.14 3.32 -22.36
C ARG A 328 -5.89 4.21 -22.44
N SER A 329 -5.27 4.55 -21.32
CA SER A 329 -4.06 5.38 -21.29
C SER A 329 -2.80 4.55 -21.62
N HIS A 330 -1.62 5.12 -21.39
CA HIS A 330 -0.34 4.43 -21.55
C HIS A 330 0.43 4.38 -20.21
N GLY A 331 1.40 3.46 -20.12
CA GLY A 331 2.32 3.35 -18.96
C GLY A 331 1.66 2.84 -17.68
N LEU A 332 2.12 3.37 -16.53
CA LEU A 332 1.71 2.95 -15.19
C LEU A 332 0.19 3.06 -14.94
N PRO A 333 -0.52 4.15 -15.34
CA PRO A 333 -1.95 4.24 -15.10
C PRO A 333 -2.76 3.14 -15.82
N ARG A 334 -2.36 2.74 -17.03
CA ARG A 334 -3.00 1.63 -17.75
C ARG A 334 -2.75 0.28 -17.07
N TYR A 335 -1.52 0.04 -16.64
CA TYR A 335 -1.17 -1.17 -15.89
C TYR A 335 -1.99 -1.28 -14.60
N SER A 336 -2.01 -0.21 -13.80
CA SER A 336 -2.77 -0.17 -12.55
C SER A 336 -4.26 -0.38 -12.81
N ALA A 337 -4.81 0.29 -13.82
CA ALA A 337 -6.21 0.13 -14.22
C ALA A 337 -6.58 -1.29 -14.66
N ALA A 338 -5.73 -1.96 -15.44
CA ALA A 338 -5.96 -3.34 -15.86
C ALA A 338 -6.06 -4.29 -14.65
N CYS A 339 -5.12 -4.18 -13.71
CA CYS A 339 -5.13 -4.97 -12.47
C CYS A 339 -6.37 -4.67 -11.61
N MET A 340 -6.76 -3.40 -11.47
CA MET A 340 -7.95 -3.02 -10.70
C MET A 340 -9.24 -3.58 -11.30
N LEU A 341 -9.44 -3.43 -12.62
CA LEU A 341 -10.63 -3.93 -13.31
C LEU A 341 -10.72 -5.46 -13.25
N ALA A 342 -9.61 -6.16 -13.45
CA ALA A 342 -9.55 -7.60 -13.27
C ALA A 342 -9.90 -7.99 -11.83
N GLY A 343 -9.36 -7.27 -10.84
CA GLY A 343 -9.68 -7.44 -9.43
C GLY A 343 -11.17 -7.31 -9.14
N TYR A 344 -11.86 -6.30 -9.68
CA TYR A 344 -13.32 -6.17 -9.51
C TYR A 344 -14.08 -7.35 -10.14
N GLY A 345 -13.64 -7.85 -11.29
CA GLY A 345 -14.20 -9.05 -11.90
C GLY A 345 -14.10 -10.27 -10.98
N TRP A 346 -12.93 -10.48 -10.37
CA TRP A 346 -12.73 -11.56 -9.40
C TRP A 346 -13.53 -11.39 -8.11
N LEU A 347 -13.68 -10.16 -7.62
CA LEU A 347 -14.53 -9.87 -6.45
C LEU A 347 -15.99 -10.24 -6.73
N ALA A 348 -16.51 -9.88 -7.91
CA ALA A 348 -17.85 -10.24 -8.32
C ALA A 348 -18.00 -11.76 -8.44
N LEU A 349 -17.02 -12.47 -9.01
CA LEU A 349 -17.03 -13.93 -9.10
C LEU A 349 -17.01 -14.60 -7.72
N GLY A 350 -16.16 -14.13 -6.80
CA GLY A 350 -16.12 -14.64 -5.43
C GLY A 350 -17.45 -14.43 -4.69
N GLY A 351 -18.05 -13.24 -4.84
CA GLY A 351 -19.38 -12.96 -4.30
C GLY A 351 -20.47 -13.84 -4.92
N TYR A 352 -20.39 -14.12 -6.22
CA TYR A 352 -21.29 -15.05 -6.92
C TYR A 352 -21.17 -16.48 -6.40
N LEU A 353 -19.94 -16.97 -6.19
CA LEU A 353 -19.72 -18.30 -5.62
C LEU A 353 -20.32 -18.45 -4.22
N TRP A 354 -20.23 -17.41 -3.37
CA TRP A 354 -20.89 -17.41 -2.06
C TRP A 354 -22.41 -17.30 -2.14
N LEU A 355 -22.95 -16.55 -3.10
CA LEU A 355 -24.39 -16.47 -3.33
C LEU A 355 -24.97 -17.82 -3.73
N LEU A 356 -24.27 -18.55 -4.59
CA LEU A 356 -24.66 -19.88 -5.05
C LEU A 356 -24.50 -20.96 -3.98
N HIS A 357 -23.28 -21.14 -3.47
CA HIS A 357 -22.91 -22.28 -2.64
C HIS A 357 -23.08 -22.03 -1.14
N GLY A 358 -23.17 -20.77 -0.71
CA GLY A 358 -23.20 -20.41 0.70
C GLY A 358 -21.91 -20.84 1.43
N GLN A 359 -22.07 -21.39 2.63
CA GLN A 359 -20.97 -22.01 3.37
C GLN A 359 -20.55 -23.30 2.66
N SER A 360 -19.33 -23.32 2.14
CA SER A 360 -18.78 -24.44 1.36
C SER A 360 -17.48 -24.97 1.95
N THR A 361 -17.09 -26.16 1.50
CA THR A 361 -15.81 -26.82 1.80
C THR A 361 -15.19 -27.34 0.50
N GLY A 362 -13.96 -27.84 0.57
CA GLY A 362 -13.28 -28.43 -0.61
C GLY A 362 -13.10 -27.44 -1.76
N PHE A 363 -13.39 -27.89 -2.99
CA PHE A 363 -13.19 -27.12 -4.23
C PHE A 363 -13.96 -25.80 -4.28
N ALA A 364 -15.23 -25.79 -3.86
CA ALA A 364 -16.04 -24.55 -3.86
C ALA A 364 -15.53 -23.50 -2.86
N TYR A 365 -15.04 -23.96 -1.70
CA TYR A 365 -14.38 -23.10 -0.73
C TYR A 365 -13.09 -22.53 -1.34
N ASP A 366 -12.26 -23.39 -1.93
CA ASP A 366 -11.00 -22.99 -2.53
C ASP A 366 -11.19 -21.92 -3.63
N ALA A 367 -12.10 -22.18 -4.57
CA ALA A 367 -12.42 -21.27 -5.65
C ALA A 367 -12.88 -19.90 -5.14
N SER A 368 -13.78 -19.89 -4.15
CA SER A 368 -14.35 -18.63 -3.64
C SER A 368 -13.33 -17.80 -2.87
N VAL A 369 -12.51 -18.43 -2.02
CA VAL A 369 -11.49 -17.75 -1.23
C VAL A 369 -10.39 -17.21 -2.14
N HIS A 370 -9.91 -18.00 -3.11
CA HIS A 370 -8.86 -17.54 -4.02
C HIS A 370 -9.37 -16.53 -5.04
N ALA A 371 -10.63 -16.59 -5.48
CA ALA A 371 -11.21 -15.50 -6.28
C ALA A 371 -11.13 -14.16 -5.53
N ILE A 372 -11.43 -14.13 -4.23
CA ILE A 372 -11.41 -12.88 -3.46
C ILE A 372 -9.97 -12.48 -3.09
N PHE A 373 -9.18 -13.34 -2.44
CA PHE A 373 -7.86 -12.94 -1.96
C PHE A 373 -6.80 -12.91 -3.06
N LEU A 374 -6.74 -13.92 -3.92
CA LEU A 374 -5.76 -13.96 -5.01
C LEU A 374 -6.24 -13.15 -6.21
N GLY A 375 -7.53 -13.21 -6.53
CA GLY A 375 -8.11 -12.49 -7.65
C GLY A 375 -8.32 -11.01 -7.39
N PHE A 376 -8.95 -10.62 -6.28
CA PHE A 376 -9.19 -9.21 -5.96
C PHE A 376 -8.05 -8.57 -5.15
N VAL A 377 -7.68 -9.13 -3.99
CA VAL A 377 -6.69 -8.48 -3.09
C VAL A 377 -5.30 -8.43 -3.72
N MET A 378 -4.78 -9.53 -4.26
CA MET A 378 -3.45 -9.52 -4.89
C MET A 378 -3.40 -8.66 -6.16
N SER A 379 -4.48 -8.59 -6.93
CA SER A 379 -4.55 -7.68 -8.08
C SER A 379 -4.49 -6.22 -7.66
N MET A 380 -5.12 -5.87 -6.53
CA MET A 380 -5.03 -4.53 -5.95
C MET A 380 -3.61 -4.23 -5.46
N ILE A 381 -2.96 -5.20 -4.81
CA ILE A 381 -1.55 -5.08 -4.43
C ILE A 381 -0.68 -4.87 -5.68
N PHE A 382 -0.88 -5.64 -6.76
CA PHE A 382 -0.12 -5.47 -8.00
C PHE A 382 -0.39 -4.11 -8.66
N ALA A 383 -1.63 -3.61 -8.61
CA ALA A 383 -2.03 -2.31 -9.15
C ALA A 383 -1.36 -1.14 -8.40
N HIS A 384 -1.18 -1.29 -7.10
CA HIS A 384 -0.77 -0.21 -6.20
C HIS A 384 0.68 -0.29 -5.74
N ALA A 385 1.32 -1.45 -5.76
CA ALA A 385 2.71 -1.60 -5.32
C ALA A 385 3.66 -0.60 -5.99
N PRO A 386 3.55 -0.26 -7.30
CA PRO A 386 4.44 0.74 -7.88
C PRO A 386 4.28 2.16 -7.28
N ILE A 387 3.12 2.41 -6.67
CA ILE A 387 2.73 3.69 -6.07
C ILE A 387 3.03 3.68 -4.56
N ILE A 388 2.57 2.65 -3.83
CA ILE A 388 2.64 2.55 -2.37
C ILE A 388 4.07 2.32 -1.84
N PHE A 389 4.92 1.61 -2.59
CA PHE A 389 6.29 1.33 -2.13
C PHE A 389 7.08 2.62 -1.83
N THR A 390 6.69 3.74 -2.46
CA THR A 390 7.24 5.08 -2.20
C THR A 390 6.88 5.64 -0.83
N SER A 391 5.68 5.36 -0.30
CA SER A 391 5.23 5.96 0.97
C SER A 391 5.95 5.34 2.16
N VAL A 392 6.29 4.05 2.09
CA VAL A 392 6.96 3.30 3.15
C VAL A 392 8.48 3.43 3.07
N ILE A 393 9.07 3.09 1.92
CA ILE A 393 10.54 2.98 1.74
C ILE A 393 11.16 4.27 1.18
N ARG A 394 10.34 5.26 0.80
CA ARG A 394 10.79 6.50 0.12
C ARG A 394 11.54 6.24 -1.19
N ARG A 395 11.30 5.08 -1.84
CA ARG A 395 11.84 4.73 -3.15
C ARG A 395 10.71 4.41 -4.13
N ARG A 396 10.83 4.88 -5.38
CA ARG A 396 9.90 4.56 -6.46
C ARG A 396 10.23 3.20 -7.03
N LEU A 397 9.23 2.34 -7.16
CA LEU A 397 9.34 1.19 -8.03
C LEU A 397 9.11 1.70 -9.47
N PRO A 398 10.14 1.71 -10.33
CA PRO A 398 9.96 2.21 -11.69
C PRO A 398 9.05 1.26 -12.46
N TYR A 399 8.06 1.82 -13.15
CA TYR A 399 7.21 1.05 -14.03
C TYR A 399 8.02 0.49 -15.20
N HIS A 400 7.88 -0.81 -15.46
CA HIS A 400 8.44 -1.48 -16.62
C HIS A 400 7.41 -2.48 -17.19
N PRO A 401 7.27 -2.62 -18.52
CA PRO A 401 6.28 -3.52 -19.13
C PRO A 401 6.38 -4.99 -18.67
N VAL A 402 7.55 -5.42 -18.17
CA VAL A 402 7.74 -6.75 -17.58
C VAL A 402 6.77 -7.05 -16.43
N LEU A 403 6.23 -6.02 -15.75
CA LEU A 403 5.25 -6.20 -14.68
C LEU A 403 3.93 -6.81 -15.18
N TYR A 404 3.64 -6.82 -16.48
CA TYR A 404 2.50 -7.56 -17.02
C TYR A 404 2.68 -9.08 -17.00
N VAL A 405 3.92 -9.58 -16.96
CA VAL A 405 4.19 -11.03 -16.88
C VAL A 405 3.58 -11.65 -15.62
N PRO A 406 3.90 -11.18 -14.39
CA PRO A 406 3.28 -11.73 -13.19
C PRO A 406 1.76 -11.49 -13.16
N VAL A 407 1.24 -10.40 -13.73
CA VAL A 407 -0.22 -10.16 -13.83
C VAL A 407 -0.88 -11.23 -14.70
N ALA A 408 -0.33 -11.52 -15.88
CA ALA A 408 -0.85 -12.53 -16.79
C ALA A 408 -0.78 -13.93 -16.17
N LEU A 409 0.33 -14.25 -15.50
CA LEU A 409 0.48 -15.51 -14.76
C LEU A 409 -0.54 -15.62 -13.62
N LEU A 410 -0.75 -14.55 -12.85
CA LEU A 410 -1.68 -14.54 -11.72
C LEU A 410 -3.11 -14.82 -12.21
N HIS A 411 -3.58 -14.07 -13.21
CA HIS A 411 -4.95 -14.22 -13.71
C HIS A 411 -5.16 -15.50 -14.50
N GLY A 412 -4.21 -15.90 -15.34
CA GLY A 412 -4.29 -17.15 -16.10
C GLY A 412 -4.24 -18.39 -15.19
N GLY A 413 -3.32 -18.39 -14.22
CA GLY A 413 -3.23 -19.46 -13.23
C GLY A 413 -4.46 -19.53 -12.33
N LEU A 414 -5.01 -18.39 -11.90
CA LEU A 414 -6.23 -18.35 -11.09
C LEU A 414 -7.46 -18.78 -11.88
N ALA A 415 -7.58 -18.40 -13.15
CA ALA A 415 -8.66 -18.86 -14.01
C ALA A 415 -8.60 -20.39 -14.19
N LEU A 416 -7.42 -20.94 -14.47
CA LEU A 416 -7.22 -22.39 -14.54
C LEU A 416 -7.60 -23.06 -13.21
N ARG A 417 -7.18 -22.48 -12.09
CA ARG A 417 -7.47 -22.98 -10.74
C ARG A 417 -8.97 -23.07 -10.50
N ILE A 418 -9.71 -21.99 -10.73
CA ILE A 418 -11.16 -21.92 -10.48
C ILE A 418 -11.93 -22.83 -11.45
N LEU A 419 -11.55 -22.88 -12.73
CA LEU A 419 -12.17 -23.80 -13.68
C LEU A 419 -11.93 -25.26 -13.27
N ALA A 420 -10.74 -25.56 -12.74
CA ALA A 420 -10.44 -26.87 -12.20
C ALA A 420 -11.23 -27.19 -10.93
N ASP A 421 -11.45 -26.23 -10.04
CA ASP A 421 -12.33 -26.41 -8.88
C ASP A 421 -13.78 -26.68 -9.31
N CYS A 422 -14.30 -25.96 -10.30
CA CYS A 422 -15.63 -26.19 -10.86
C CYS A 422 -15.75 -27.57 -11.55
N ALA A 423 -14.65 -28.09 -12.09
CA ALA A 423 -14.59 -29.41 -12.71
C ALA A 423 -14.10 -30.52 -11.76
N GLU A 424 -13.85 -30.19 -10.48
CA GLU A 424 -13.28 -31.09 -9.47
C GLU A 424 -11.98 -31.79 -9.94
N HIS A 425 -11.17 -31.11 -10.75
CA HIS A 425 -10.02 -31.67 -11.44
C HIS A 425 -8.69 -31.34 -10.74
N THR A 426 -8.28 -32.19 -9.79
CA THR A 426 -7.14 -31.99 -8.87
C THR A 426 -5.82 -31.61 -9.56
N THR A 427 -5.45 -32.25 -10.68
CA THR A 427 -4.17 -31.94 -11.36
C THR A 427 -4.16 -30.52 -11.92
N ALA A 428 -5.30 -30.09 -12.49
CA ALA A 428 -5.42 -28.75 -13.06
C ALA A 428 -5.46 -27.68 -11.96
N LEU A 429 -6.11 -27.99 -10.82
CA LEU A 429 -6.07 -27.18 -9.60
C LEU A 429 -4.63 -26.99 -9.11
N ARG A 430 -3.82 -28.06 -9.05
CA ARG A 430 -2.41 -27.99 -8.67
C ARG A 430 -1.61 -27.13 -9.63
N THR A 431 -1.77 -27.32 -10.94
CA THR A 431 -1.07 -26.50 -11.94
C THR A 431 -1.45 -25.03 -11.82
N GLY A 432 -2.74 -24.69 -11.74
CA GLY A 432 -3.20 -23.33 -11.53
C GLY A 432 -2.64 -22.72 -10.24
N GLY A 433 -2.65 -23.48 -9.15
CA GLY A 433 -2.04 -23.09 -7.88
C GLY A 433 -0.54 -22.77 -7.99
N VAL A 434 0.26 -23.66 -8.59
CA VAL A 434 1.69 -23.44 -8.80
C VAL A 434 1.95 -22.19 -9.64
N VAL A 435 1.21 -22.02 -10.75
CA VAL A 435 1.33 -20.83 -11.60
C VAL A 435 1.04 -19.55 -10.82
N THR A 436 0.03 -19.55 -9.94
CA THR A 436 -0.27 -18.38 -9.12
C THR A 436 0.80 -18.09 -8.05
N ILE A 437 1.42 -19.12 -7.46
CA ILE A 437 2.57 -18.96 -6.55
C ILE A 437 3.74 -18.33 -7.31
N ILE A 438 4.07 -18.86 -8.48
CA ILE A 438 5.13 -18.34 -9.36
C ILE A 438 4.83 -16.88 -9.73
N ALA A 439 3.59 -16.54 -10.04
CA ALA A 439 3.20 -15.16 -10.36
C ALA A 439 3.56 -14.17 -9.25
N VAL A 440 3.27 -14.51 -7.98
CA VAL A 440 3.60 -13.67 -6.83
C VAL A 440 5.10 -13.55 -6.62
N LEU A 441 5.84 -14.66 -6.74
CA LEU A 441 7.31 -14.66 -6.61
C LEU A 441 7.99 -13.86 -7.72
N VAL A 442 7.52 -13.99 -8.96
CA VAL A 442 8.01 -13.21 -10.11
C VAL A 442 7.73 -11.73 -9.90
N PHE A 443 6.57 -11.36 -9.35
CA PHE A 443 6.26 -9.97 -9.03
C PHE A 443 7.23 -9.40 -7.99
N LEU A 444 7.48 -10.15 -6.91
CA LEU A 444 8.44 -9.77 -5.87
C LEU A 444 9.86 -9.61 -6.44
N ALA A 445 10.31 -10.57 -7.25
CA ALA A 445 11.62 -10.53 -7.91
C ALA A 445 11.75 -9.33 -8.87
N CYS A 446 10.71 -9.02 -9.64
CA CYS A 446 10.66 -7.81 -10.46
C CYS A 446 10.79 -6.56 -9.59
N GLY A 447 10.07 -6.52 -8.46
CA GLY A 447 10.13 -5.44 -7.48
C GLY A 447 11.55 -5.14 -6.99
N ILE A 448 12.23 -6.18 -6.53
CA ILE A 448 13.61 -6.12 -6.02
C ILE A 448 14.58 -5.71 -7.14
N ALA A 449 14.51 -6.37 -8.30
CA ALA A 449 15.44 -6.14 -9.40
C ALA A 449 15.31 -4.73 -9.99
N LEU A 450 14.08 -4.22 -10.17
CA LEU A 450 13.83 -2.89 -10.71
C LEU A 450 14.28 -1.80 -9.72
N THR A 451 13.98 -1.96 -8.44
CA THR A 451 14.43 -1.02 -7.40
C THR A 451 15.96 -1.00 -7.26
N GLY A 452 16.60 -2.18 -7.32
CA GLY A 452 18.06 -2.30 -7.23
C GLY A 452 18.80 -1.78 -8.46
N LYS A 453 18.18 -1.82 -9.65
CA LYS A 453 18.73 -1.17 -10.86
C LYS A 453 18.67 0.34 -10.77
N GLU A 454 17.55 0.88 -10.30
CA GLU A 454 17.37 2.33 -10.14
C GLU A 454 18.33 2.92 -9.11
N ALA A 455 18.53 2.22 -7.98
CA ALA A 455 19.50 2.62 -6.96
C ALA A 455 20.93 2.69 -7.51
N ARG A 456 21.33 1.72 -8.34
CA ARG A 456 22.65 1.71 -8.98
C ARG A 456 22.83 2.85 -9.97
N ARG A 457 21.79 3.17 -10.76
CA ARG A 457 21.80 4.30 -11.70
C ARG A 457 21.87 5.66 -11.01
N ALA A 458 21.35 5.79 -9.80
CA ALA A 458 21.44 7.02 -9.01
C ALA A 458 22.81 7.23 -8.35
N HIS A 459 23.70 6.23 -8.40
CA HIS A 459 25.05 6.28 -7.80
C HIS A 459 26.17 6.26 -8.85
N SER A 460 25.86 5.90 -10.10
CA SER A 460 26.71 6.10 -11.29
C SER A 460 26.47 7.49 -11.87
#